data_AF-A0A9D9ZI54-F1
#
_entry.id   AF-A0A9D9ZI54-F1
#
_cell.length_a   1.000
_cell.length_b   1.000
_cell.length_c   1.000
_cell.angle_alpha   90.00
_cell.angle_beta   90.00
_cell.angle_gamma   90.00
#
_symmetry.space_group_name_H-M   'P 1'
#
loop_
_entity.id
_entity.type
_entity.pdbx_description
1 polymer ?
#
loop_
_entity_poly.entity_id
_entity_poly.type
_entity_poly.pdbx_seq_one_letter_code
_entity_poly.pdbx_strand_id
1 'polypeptide(L)'
;MKKWLLSIFFLLTLIIFSKEVKIKILGTSDIHGRVVPWNYAADEEDKSGSYSQISTLVKEIREKNKNVILVDVGDSIQDNYIDIFAKEKNHPVPKVLNYMKYDVFVLGNHEFNFGMPALNNILKDMKSKKITANFYNNNGKRYLPPTTIIEKDGVKIGIIGITTPMSAKFEEDTGHLKNYKFTSPIEETKKQVYELKKKGVNAIVVVAHMGIENENNIPDTGVRDLVNSVDGIDVIIAGHMHLNVKKEIINGVLITEPHRYGTVLSEVDLKFSVNEKEVKLLDKNSTTIPVNKKEPDIEVVKIYKPYHDRLLEIANEKIGETDNDMVPQGKNHGVSISFSRDTGMSSFITDVQLHYSKADVVAFSYNYENVRLDKGPIRRKDIVFNYRYSGGDVSVYEMTGSQLKAYMEWSADYFDTIQKGDSNYRYNEIRGNSKYVTFDIFGGVKYKIDLRNKKGDKIVELELADGRKVTPNMKLKVGLNSYRFDQLIKKGGALEGQNIPLIWSSKETMGQEKGTIQNMMIDYIQNVKNGKIEGKSHDRWEIIGL
;
A
#
# COMPACT_ATOMS: atom_id res chain seq x y z
N MET A 1 -91.61 13.62 23.60
CA MET A 1 -91.02 13.70 22.24
C MET A 1 -89.54 14.07 22.38
N LYS A 2 -88.65 13.08 22.44
CA LYS A 2 -87.20 13.26 22.61
C LYS A 2 -86.55 13.53 21.25
N LYS A 3 -85.91 14.69 21.09
CA LYS A 3 -85.02 15.01 19.98
C LYS A 3 -83.72 14.22 20.14
N TRP A 4 -83.39 13.35 19.19
CA TRP A 4 -82.08 12.73 19.06
C TRP A 4 -81.18 13.63 18.22
N LEU A 5 -80.09 14.10 18.82
CA LEU A 5 -78.96 14.75 18.15
C LEU A 5 -78.01 13.64 17.67
N LEU A 6 -77.87 13.47 16.36
CA LEU A 6 -76.74 12.77 15.76
C LEU A 6 -75.55 13.73 15.71
N SER A 7 -74.55 13.50 16.54
CA SER A 7 -73.20 14.03 16.34
C SER A 7 -72.33 12.91 15.76
N ILE A 8 -72.17 12.93 14.44
CA ILE A 8 -71.18 12.09 13.74
C ILE A 8 -69.82 12.77 13.92
N PHE A 9 -68.99 12.20 14.79
CA PHE A 9 -67.58 12.56 14.90
C PHE A 9 -66.84 11.83 13.78
N PHE A 10 -66.53 12.54 12.69
CA PHE A 10 -65.68 12.02 11.61
C PHE A 10 -64.23 12.04 12.09
N LEU A 11 -63.76 10.93 12.66
CA LEU A 11 -62.35 10.75 12.99
C LEU A 11 -61.59 10.47 11.67
N LEU A 12 -61.12 11.53 11.01
CA LEU A 12 -60.20 11.43 9.88
C LEU A 12 -58.84 10.91 10.39
N THR A 13 -58.65 9.61 10.34
CA THR A 13 -57.32 9.00 10.47
C THR A 13 -56.53 9.31 9.20
N LEU A 14 -55.70 10.36 9.28
CA LEU A 14 -54.66 10.62 8.29
C LEU A 14 -53.69 9.42 8.28
N ILE A 15 -53.83 8.55 7.28
CA ILE A 15 -52.84 7.53 6.97
C ILE A 15 -51.62 8.27 6.42
N ILE A 16 -50.62 8.49 7.27
CA ILE A 16 -49.34 9.06 6.85
C ILE A 16 -48.59 7.97 6.06
N PHE A 17 -48.66 8.05 4.74
CA PHE A 17 -47.88 7.18 3.87
C PHE A 17 -46.39 7.52 4.02
N SER A 18 -45.60 6.54 4.46
CA SER A 18 -44.14 6.62 4.48
C SER A 18 -43.58 5.90 3.24
N LYS A 19 -42.72 6.59 2.50
CA LYS A 19 -41.91 6.02 1.41
C LYS A 19 -40.58 5.53 1.98
N GLU A 20 -40.20 4.31 1.61
CA GLU A 20 -38.86 3.81 1.87
C GLU A 20 -37.86 4.35 0.82
N VAL A 21 -36.77 4.97 1.28
CA VAL A 21 -35.67 5.45 0.44
C VAL A 21 -34.39 4.73 0.83
N LYS A 22 -33.71 4.12 -0.16
CA LYS A 22 -32.42 3.44 0.02
C LYS A 22 -31.31 4.24 -0.63
N ILE A 23 -30.36 4.72 0.16
CA ILE A 23 -29.17 5.43 -0.31
C ILE A 23 -27.98 4.50 -0.18
N LYS A 24 -27.21 4.38 -1.27
CA LYS A 24 -25.92 3.69 -1.28
C LYS A 24 -24.80 4.71 -1.26
N ILE A 25 -23.85 4.55 -0.35
CA ILE A 25 -22.60 5.31 -0.34
C ILE A 25 -21.47 4.35 -0.68
N LEU A 26 -20.80 4.63 -1.78
CA LEU A 26 -19.70 3.83 -2.31
C LEU A 26 -18.39 4.55 -2.00
N GLY A 27 -17.42 3.85 -1.42
CA GLY A 27 -16.14 4.42 -0.99
C GLY A 27 -14.94 3.71 -1.60
N THR A 28 -14.04 4.49 -2.20
CA THR A 28 -12.67 4.09 -2.54
C THR A 28 -11.66 4.81 -1.65
N SER A 29 -10.52 4.20 -1.40
CA SER A 29 -9.39 4.80 -0.67
C SER A 29 -8.08 4.22 -1.21
N ASP A 30 -7.00 4.98 -1.07
CA ASP A 30 -5.62 4.49 -1.23
C ASP A 30 -5.42 3.77 -2.57
N ILE A 31 -5.97 4.34 -3.65
CA ILE A 31 -5.89 3.73 -4.98
C ILE A 31 -4.47 3.84 -5.53
N HIS A 32 -3.70 4.84 -5.09
CA HIS A 32 -2.28 4.96 -5.36
C HIS A 32 -1.94 4.81 -6.85
N GLY A 33 -2.65 5.52 -7.73
CA GLY A 33 -2.36 5.49 -9.15
C GLY A 33 -2.72 4.21 -9.92
N ARG A 34 -3.37 3.20 -9.30
CA ARG A 34 -3.88 2.00 -10.02
C ARG A 34 -5.12 2.35 -10.83
N VAL A 35 -4.95 3.07 -11.94
CA VAL A 35 -6.07 3.51 -12.80
C VAL A 35 -6.60 2.36 -13.67
N VAL A 36 -5.69 1.55 -14.21
CA VAL A 36 -5.97 0.34 -15.02
C VAL A 36 -5.27 -0.87 -14.36
N PRO A 37 -5.67 -2.12 -14.66
CA PRO A 37 -5.10 -3.31 -14.01
C PRO A 37 -3.68 -3.61 -14.50
N TRP A 38 -2.73 -2.75 -14.14
CA TRP A 38 -1.34 -2.82 -14.57
C TRP A 38 -0.39 -2.38 -13.46
N ASN A 39 0.67 -3.15 -13.26
CA ASN A 39 1.83 -2.79 -12.46
C ASN A 39 2.92 -2.25 -13.39
N TYR A 40 3.13 -0.94 -13.37
CA TYR A 40 4.05 -0.30 -14.31
C TYR A 40 5.51 -0.60 -14.00
N ALA A 41 5.87 -0.71 -12.72
CA ALA A 41 7.26 -0.92 -12.34
C ALA A 41 7.78 -2.28 -12.85
N ALA A 42 6.93 -3.30 -12.89
CA ALA A 42 7.27 -4.63 -13.43
C ALA A 42 6.77 -4.87 -14.87
N ASP A 43 6.02 -3.93 -15.45
CA ASP A 43 5.38 -4.06 -16.77
C ASP A 43 4.58 -5.36 -16.92
N GLU A 44 3.62 -5.55 -16.03
CA GLU A 44 2.75 -6.73 -16.02
C GLU A 44 1.31 -6.39 -15.67
N GLU A 45 0.39 -7.23 -16.12
CA GLU A 45 -1.01 -7.11 -15.78
C GLU A 45 -1.23 -7.42 -14.29
N ASP A 46 -1.97 -6.55 -13.60
CA ASP A 46 -2.39 -6.75 -12.21
C ASP A 46 -3.90 -6.55 -12.10
N LYS A 47 -4.65 -7.67 -12.17
CA LYS A 47 -6.11 -7.67 -12.06
C LYS A 47 -6.62 -7.64 -10.62
N SER A 48 -5.77 -7.41 -9.62
CA SER A 48 -6.20 -7.38 -8.23
C SER A 48 -7.17 -6.23 -7.93
N GLY A 49 -6.98 -5.08 -8.59
CA GLY A 49 -7.89 -3.94 -8.53
C GLY A 49 -7.41 -2.72 -9.32
N SER A 50 -8.37 -1.87 -9.71
CA SER A 50 -8.09 -0.59 -10.38
C SER A 50 -9.32 0.34 -10.38
N TYR A 51 -9.13 1.64 -10.67
CA TYR A 51 -10.26 2.54 -10.96
C TYR A 51 -11.12 2.07 -12.14
N SER A 52 -10.53 1.50 -13.19
CA SER A 52 -11.31 1.02 -14.34
C SER A 52 -12.21 -0.15 -13.98
N GLN A 53 -11.77 -1.07 -13.11
CA GLN A 53 -12.61 -2.16 -12.59
C GLN A 53 -13.67 -1.65 -11.61
N ILE A 54 -13.32 -0.68 -10.75
CA ILE A 54 -14.27 0.01 -9.88
C ILE A 54 -15.35 0.72 -10.72
N SER A 55 -14.98 1.38 -11.82
CA SER A 55 -15.91 2.10 -12.69
C SER A 55 -16.98 1.18 -13.27
N THR A 56 -16.59 -0.03 -13.71
CA THR A 56 -17.55 -1.08 -14.12
C THR A 56 -18.51 -1.43 -12.99
N LEU A 57 -18.00 -1.71 -11.78
CA LEU A 57 -18.83 -2.06 -10.64
C LEU A 57 -19.79 -0.91 -10.24
N VAL A 58 -19.30 0.32 -10.21
CA VAL A 58 -20.10 1.51 -9.88
C VAL A 58 -21.22 1.72 -10.91
N LYS A 59 -20.97 1.51 -12.21
CA LYS A 59 -22.00 1.57 -13.25
C LYS A 59 -23.12 0.54 -13.00
N GLU A 60 -22.76 -0.71 -12.75
CA GLU A 60 -23.73 -1.77 -12.43
C GLU A 60 -24.57 -1.44 -11.19
N ILE A 61 -23.97 -0.83 -10.16
CA ILE A 61 -24.71 -0.41 -8.95
C ILE A 61 -25.66 0.75 -9.27
N ARG A 62 -25.22 1.74 -10.05
CA ARG A 62 -26.03 2.90 -10.44
C ARG A 62 -27.20 2.54 -11.35
N GLU A 63 -27.09 1.48 -12.13
CA GLU A 63 -28.21 0.92 -12.91
C GLU A 63 -29.34 0.39 -12.00
N LYS A 64 -28.96 -0.21 -10.86
CA LYS A 64 -29.90 -0.81 -9.89
C LYS A 64 -30.40 0.17 -8.84
N ASN A 65 -29.63 1.21 -8.53
CA ASN A 65 -29.99 2.24 -7.55
C ASN A 65 -29.61 3.64 -8.04
N LYS A 66 -30.60 4.53 -8.18
CA LYS A 66 -30.40 5.93 -8.58
C LYS A 66 -29.83 6.81 -7.45
N ASN A 67 -30.01 6.39 -6.21
CA ASN A 67 -29.62 7.12 -5.01
C ASN A 67 -28.23 6.68 -4.53
N VAL A 68 -27.24 6.84 -5.39
CA VAL A 68 -25.82 6.52 -5.12
C VAL A 68 -25.04 7.81 -4.89
N ILE A 69 -24.18 7.79 -3.87
CA ILE A 69 -23.13 8.77 -3.58
C ILE A 69 -21.80 8.05 -3.69
N LEU A 70 -20.86 8.57 -4.48
CA LEU A 70 -19.53 7.99 -4.65
C LEU A 70 -18.47 8.92 -4.05
N VAL A 71 -17.68 8.40 -3.12
CA VAL A 71 -16.65 9.16 -2.39
C VAL A 71 -15.28 8.51 -2.56
N ASP A 72 -14.25 9.34 -2.65
CA ASP A 72 -12.86 8.91 -2.57
C ASP A 72 -12.22 9.50 -1.31
N VAL A 73 -11.55 8.65 -0.55
CA VAL A 73 -10.99 8.98 0.77
C VAL A 73 -9.54 9.47 0.64
N GLY A 74 -8.96 9.60 -0.56
CA GLY A 74 -7.62 10.16 -0.75
C GLY A 74 -6.54 9.12 -1.08
N ASP A 75 -5.29 9.57 -1.15
CA ASP A 75 -4.12 8.81 -1.59
C ASP A 75 -4.26 8.22 -2.99
N SER A 76 -4.52 9.11 -3.94
CA SER A 76 -4.77 8.78 -5.34
C SER A 76 -3.58 9.06 -6.26
N ILE A 77 -2.66 9.95 -5.86
CA ILE A 77 -1.69 10.60 -6.77
C ILE A 77 -0.22 10.17 -6.57
N GLN A 78 0.04 9.11 -5.80
CA GLN A 78 1.39 8.59 -5.57
C GLN A 78 1.43 7.07 -5.81
N ASP A 79 2.62 6.54 -6.13
CA ASP A 79 2.93 5.13 -6.43
C ASP A 79 2.47 4.68 -7.83
N ASN A 80 2.85 3.46 -8.24
CA ASN A 80 2.62 2.88 -9.57
C ASN A 80 2.96 3.84 -10.72
N TYR A 81 4.02 4.65 -10.52
CA TYR A 81 4.52 5.69 -11.45
C TYR A 81 3.53 6.83 -11.77
N ILE A 82 2.41 6.94 -11.06
CA ILE A 82 1.46 8.05 -11.29
C ILE A 82 2.07 9.41 -10.91
N ASP A 83 3.01 9.40 -9.98
CA ASP A 83 3.77 10.54 -9.46
C ASP A 83 4.60 11.26 -10.53
N ILE A 84 4.95 10.58 -11.62
CA ILE A 84 5.59 11.16 -12.81
C ILE A 84 4.75 12.31 -13.38
N PHE A 85 3.42 12.25 -13.22
CA PHE A 85 2.50 13.28 -13.70
C PHE A 85 2.16 14.33 -12.63
N ALA A 86 2.64 14.20 -11.40
CA ALA A 86 2.19 15.02 -10.27
C ALA A 86 2.36 16.53 -10.49
N LYS A 87 3.43 16.93 -11.18
CA LYS A 87 3.73 18.34 -11.49
C LYS A 87 3.27 18.76 -12.89
N GLU A 88 2.63 17.88 -13.63
CA GLU A 88 2.13 18.17 -14.97
C GLU A 88 0.76 18.84 -14.95
N LYS A 89 0.49 19.67 -15.95
CA LYS A 89 -0.81 20.37 -16.06
C LYS A 89 -1.99 19.43 -16.24
N ASN A 90 -1.78 18.27 -16.85
CA ASN A 90 -2.83 17.32 -17.22
C ASN A 90 -2.71 16.03 -16.41
N HIS A 91 -2.96 16.08 -15.11
CA HIS A 91 -2.91 14.87 -14.28
C HIS A 91 -4.04 13.89 -14.67
N PRO A 92 -3.77 12.57 -14.72
CA PRO A 92 -4.78 11.57 -15.11
C PRO A 92 -5.91 11.38 -14.09
N VAL A 93 -5.60 11.38 -12.80
CA VAL A 93 -6.59 11.09 -11.72
C VAL A 93 -7.83 11.99 -11.80
N PRO A 94 -7.74 13.34 -11.91
CA PRO A 94 -8.93 14.16 -12.09
C PRO A 94 -9.81 13.76 -13.28
N LYS A 95 -9.22 13.34 -14.41
CA LYS A 95 -9.97 12.93 -15.60
C LYS A 95 -10.80 11.67 -15.34
N VAL A 96 -10.19 10.68 -14.66
CA VAL A 96 -10.83 9.42 -14.27
C VAL A 96 -11.96 9.69 -13.27
N LEU A 97 -11.68 10.41 -12.18
CA LEU A 97 -12.69 10.70 -11.15
C LEU A 97 -13.86 11.53 -11.71
N ASN A 98 -13.59 12.47 -12.62
CA ASN A 98 -14.61 13.24 -13.32
C ASN A 98 -15.50 12.36 -14.21
N TYR A 99 -14.90 11.41 -14.94
CA TYR A 99 -15.65 10.46 -15.77
C TYR A 99 -16.54 9.56 -14.91
N MET A 100 -16.00 9.06 -13.80
CA MET A 100 -16.71 8.22 -12.83
C MET A 100 -17.74 9.00 -12.01
N LYS A 101 -17.82 10.34 -12.17
CA LYS A 101 -18.75 11.21 -11.44
C LYS A 101 -18.65 10.99 -9.92
N TYR A 102 -17.44 11.08 -9.37
CA TYR A 102 -17.26 11.14 -7.93
C TYR A 102 -17.97 12.38 -7.36
N ASP A 103 -18.68 12.20 -6.26
CA ASP A 103 -19.41 13.26 -5.58
C ASP A 103 -18.49 14.01 -4.61
N VAL A 104 -17.63 13.27 -3.89
CA VAL A 104 -16.72 13.81 -2.86
C VAL A 104 -15.30 13.27 -3.04
N PHE A 105 -14.32 14.13 -2.79
CA PHE A 105 -12.90 13.78 -2.67
C PHE A 105 -12.33 14.40 -1.39
N VAL A 106 -11.67 13.60 -0.57
CA VAL A 106 -10.92 14.04 0.61
C VAL A 106 -9.42 13.89 0.33
N LEU A 107 -8.60 14.74 0.96
CA LEU A 107 -7.15 14.65 0.84
C LEU A 107 -6.62 13.57 1.78
N GLY A 108 -5.79 12.68 1.27
CA GLY A 108 -4.87 11.86 2.06
C GLY A 108 -3.50 12.50 2.20
N ASN A 109 -2.58 11.82 2.87
CA ASN A 109 -1.23 12.37 3.08
C ASN A 109 -0.42 12.42 1.77
N HIS A 110 -0.61 11.47 0.86
CA HIS A 110 0.14 11.42 -0.40
C HIS A 110 -0.24 12.53 -1.38
N GLU A 111 -1.37 13.20 -1.17
CA GLU A 111 -1.71 14.42 -1.91
C GLU A 111 -0.71 15.58 -1.69
N PHE A 112 0.07 15.55 -0.59
CA PHE A 112 1.01 16.62 -0.24
C PHE A 112 2.44 16.39 -0.75
N ASN A 113 2.79 15.18 -1.20
CA ASN A 113 4.18 14.79 -1.51
C ASN A 113 4.88 15.63 -2.59
N PHE A 114 4.11 16.31 -3.43
CA PHE A 114 4.64 17.06 -4.58
C PHE A 114 4.55 18.57 -4.40
N GLY A 115 4.21 19.01 -3.19
CA GLY A 115 4.04 20.40 -2.81
C GLY A 115 2.67 20.98 -3.18
N MET A 116 2.26 21.99 -2.43
CA MET A 116 0.95 22.64 -2.59
C MET A 116 0.67 23.22 -3.99
N PRO A 117 1.64 23.74 -4.77
CA PRO A 117 1.38 24.16 -6.15
C PRO A 117 0.91 23.01 -7.05
N ALA A 118 1.53 21.83 -6.92
CA ALA A 118 1.13 20.63 -7.66
C ALA A 118 -0.26 20.18 -7.24
N LEU A 119 -0.52 20.09 -5.93
CA LEU A 119 -1.83 19.74 -5.39
C LEU A 119 -2.92 20.71 -5.88
N ASN A 120 -2.69 22.02 -5.80
CA ASN A 120 -3.62 23.03 -6.32
C ASN A 120 -3.94 22.82 -7.81
N ASN A 121 -2.92 22.48 -8.61
CA ASN A 121 -3.08 22.22 -10.03
C ASN A 121 -3.88 20.95 -10.32
N ILE A 122 -3.77 19.91 -9.48
CA ILE A 122 -4.56 18.68 -9.61
C ILE A 122 -6.01 18.95 -9.18
N LEU A 123 -6.21 19.60 -8.02
CA LEU A 123 -7.52 19.84 -7.43
C LEU A 123 -8.40 20.77 -8.28
N LYS A 124 -7.84 21.73 -9.00
CA LYS A 124 -8.63 22.62 -9.88
C LYS A 124 -9.36 21.85 -10.99
N ASP A 125 -8.82 20.72 -11.43
CA ASP A 125 -9.38 19.94 -12.55
C ASP A 125 -10.42 18.92 -12.08
N MET A 126 -10.58 18.70 -10.77
CA MET A 126 -11.61 17.82 -10.20
C MET A 126 -12.97 18.52 -10.10
N LYS A 127 -14.03 17.83 -10.54
CA LYS A 127 -15.44 18.26 -10.47
C LYS A 127 -16.14 17.85 -9.18
N SER A 128 -15.61 16.86 -8.48
CA SER A 128 -16.11 16.43 -7.16
C SER A 128 -16.04 17.58 -6.14
N LYS A 129 -16.86 17.48 -5.09
CA LYS A 129 -16.73 18.35 -3.92
C LYS A 129 -15.47 17.95 -3.16
N LYS A 130 -14.46 18.80 -3.22
CA LYS A 130 -13.22 18.65 -2.46
C LYS A 130 -13.43 19.21 -1.07
N ILE A 131 -13.28 18.38 -0.03
CA ILE A 131 -13.54 18.80 1.35
C ILE A 131 -12.45 18.32 2.30
N THR A 132 -12.10 19.15 3.29
CA THR A 132 -11.33 18.75 4.47
C THR A 132 -11.57 19.75 5.60
N ALA A 133 -11.96 19.25 6.77
CA ALA A 133 -12.41 20.06 7.89
C ALA A 133 -11.31 20.37 8.90
N ASN A 134 -10.09 19.87 8.73
CA ASN A 134 -9.03 20.09 9.72
C ASN A 134 -7.71 20.59 9.14
N PHE A 135 -7.71 21.09 7.90
CA PHE A 135 -6.52 21.63 7.25
C PHE A 135 -6.64 23.12 6.92
N TYR A 136 -5.66 23.90 7.34
CA TYR A 136 -5.66 25.37 7.29
C TYR A 136 -4.36 25.93 6.73
N ASN A 137 -4.44 27.10 6.11
CA ASN A 137 -3.27 27.92 5.83
C ASN A 137 -2.87 28.76 7.06
N ASN A 138 -1.66 29.33 7.02
CA ASN A 138 -1.13 30.17 8.10
C ASN A 138 -1.94 31.44 8.39
N ASN A 139 -2.77 31.90 7.44
CA ASN A 139 -3.66 33.05 7.64
C ASN A 139 -4.94 32.67 8.41
N GLY A 140 -5.03 31.43 8.91
CA GLY A 140 -6.18 30.93 9.66
C GLY A 140 -7.40 30.58 8.79
N LYS A 141 -7.26 30.61 7.46
CA LYS A 141 -8.33 30.22 6.54
C LYS A 141 -8.22 28.73 6.23
N ARG A 142 -9.36 28.04 6.28
CA ARG A 142 -9.45 26.64 5.88
C ARG A 142 -9.11 26.47 4.40
N TYR A 143 -8.34 25.44 4.08
CA TYR A 143 -7.84 25.21 2.72
C TYR A 143 -8.95 24.79 1.74
N LEU A 144 -9.83 23.86 2.15
CA LEU A 144 -11.03 23.45 1.41
C LEU A 144 -12.28 23.63 2.28
N PRO A 145 -13.50 23.63 1.71
CA PRO A 145 -14.72 23.55 2.53
C PRO A 145 -14.68 22.34 3.48
N PRO A 146 -15.21 22.44 4.71
CA PRO A 146 -15.16 21.34 5.67
C PRO A 146 -16.17 20.24 5.39
N THR A 147 -17.31 20.61 4.79
CA THR A 147 -18.47 19.73 4.61
C THR A 147 -19.19 20.00 3.30
N THR A 148 -20.04 19.04 2.90
CA THR A 148 -21.05 19.23 1.86
C THR A 148 -22.35 18.53 2.25
N ILE A 149 -23.46 18.89 1.60
CA ILE A 149 -24.74 18.21 1.76
C ILE A 149 -25.17 17.70 0.39
N ILE A 150 -25.48 16.41 0.31
CA ILE A 150 -26.01 15.78 -0.91
C ILE A 150 -27.41 15.28 -0.61
N GLU A 151 -28.36 15.69 -1.46
CA GLU A 151 -29.76 15.28 -1.34
C GLU A 151 -30.10 14.20 -2.38
N LYS A 152 -30.74 13.12 -1.93
CA LYS A 152 -31.25 12.03 -2.77
C LYS A 152 -32.66 11.67 -2.33
N ASP A 153 -33.62 11.76 -3.23
CA ASP A 153 -35.04 11.43 -2.96
C ASP A 153 -35.60 12.09 -1.67
N GLY A 154 -35.26 13.35 -1.43
CA GLY A 154 -35.71 14.12 -0.26
C GLY A 154 -34.93 13.86 1.04
N VAL A 155 -33.90 13.01 1.00
CA VAL A 155 -33.02 12.73 2.15
C VAL A 155 -31.71 13.49 2.00
N LYS A 156 -31.36 14.30 3.00
CA LYS A 156 -30.14 15.11 3.06
C LYS A 156 -29.03 14.38 3.82
N ILE A 157 -27.96 14.02 3.13
CA ILE A 157 -26.76 13.43 3.72
C ILE A 157 -25.71 14.53 3.92
N GLY A 158 -25.37 14.81 5.18
CA GLY A 158 -24.25 15.69 5.52
C GLY A 158 -22.94 14.91 5.48
N ILE A 159 -21.96 15.42 4.75
CA ILE A 159 -20.65 14.75 4.60
C ILE A 159 -19.56 15.66 5.13
N ILE A 160 -18.74 15.14 6.05
CA ILE A 160 -17.58 15.81 6.65
C ILE A 160 -16.31 15.16 6.10
N GLY A 161 -15.35 15.96 5.62
CA GLY A 161 -14.04 15.45 5.20
C GLY A 161 -13.01 15.64 6.30
N ILE A 162 -12.17 14.65 6.56
CA ILE A 162 -11.08 14.73 7.54
C ILE A 162 -9.80 14.15 6.95
N THR A 163 -8.69 14.83 7.12
CA THR A 163 -7.35 14.39 6.66
C THR A 163 -6.48 14.10 7.88
N THR A 164 -5.70 13.02 7.86
CA THR A 164 -4.81 12.68 8.99
C THR A 164 -3.87 13.85 9.33
N PRO A 165 -3.83 14.29 10.61
CA PRO A 165 -2.89 15.33 11.04
C PRO A 165 -1.43 14.86 10.97
N MET A 166 -1.19 13.55 10.87
CA MET A 166 0.14 12.97 10.68
C MET A 166 0.82 13.40 9.37
N SER A 167 0.05 13.90 8.40
CA SER A 167 0.59 14.53 7.19
C SER A 167 1.61 15.63 7.50
N ALA A 168 1.44 16.38 8.61
CA ALA A 168 2.44 17.37 9.05
C ALA A 168 3.78 16.73 9.41
N LYS A 169 3.75 15.57 10.06
CA LYS A 169 4.94 14.81 10.46
C LYS A 169 5.61 14.19 9.24
N PHE A 170 4.83 13.63 8.32
CA PHE A 170 5.36 12.99 7.11
C PHE A 170 6.05 13.96 6.15
N GLU A 171 5.59 15.21 6.11
CA GLU A 171 6.12 16.27 5.24
C GLU A 171 7.03 17.26 5.99
N GLU A 172 7.47 16.94 7.21
CA GLU A 172 8.24 17.89 8.04
C GLU A 172 9.57 18.29 7.37
N ASP A 173 10.24 17.33 6.73
CA ASP A 173 11.54 17.50 6.09
C ASP A 173 11.46 18.06 4.66
N THR A 174 10.28 18.04 4.04
CA THR A 174 10.10 18.49 2.65
C THR A 174 9.88 20.00 2.55
N GLY A 175 9.40 20.61 3.63
CA GLY A 175 8.96 22.01 3.66
C GLY A 175 7.71 22.29 2.83
N HIS A 176 7.06 21.28 2.26
CA HIS A 176 5.84 21.42 1.44
C HIS A 176 4.68 22.03 2.22
N LEU A 177 4.60 21.74 3.53
CA LEU A 177 3.51 22.16 4.41
C LEU A 177 3.89 23.28 5.39
N LYS A 178 5.06 23.92 5.24
CA LYS A 178 5.55 24.97 6.15
C LYS A 178 4.59 26.15 6.38
N ASN A 179 3.66 26.37 5.44
CA ASN A 179 2.67 27.46 5.48
C ASN A 179 1.25 26.98 5.82
N TYR A 180 1.13 25.77 6.37
CA TYR A 180 -0.13 25.13 6.66
C TYR A 180 -0.09 24.42 8.00
N LYS A 181 -1.27 24.14 8.55
CA LYS A 181 -1.42 23.40 9.80
C LYS A 181 -2.63 22.48 9.76
N PHE A 182 -2.50 21.36 10.45
CA PHE A 182 -3.62 20.49 10.79
C PHE A 182 -4.12 20.81 12.19
N THR A 183 -5.43 20.88 12.35
CA THR A 183 -6.10 21.04 13.65
C THR A 183 -6.68 19.70 14.09
N SER A 184 -7.15 19.63 15.34
CA SER A 184 -7.82 18.45 15.89
C SER A 184 -8.97 17.95 15.00
N PRO A 185 -8.89 16.70 14.50
CA PRO A 185 -10.03 16.01 13.89
C PRO A 185 -11.27 15.98 14.78
N ILE A 186 -11.14 15.69 16.07
CA ILE A 186 -12.27 15.65 17.03
C ILE A 186 -13.01 16.99 17.08
N GLU A 187 -12.30 18.08 17.37
CA GLU A 187 -12.94 19.38 17.56
C GLU A 187 -13.60 19.90 16.28
N GLU A 188 -12.95 19.67 15.14
CA GLU A 188 -13.52 20.03 13.84
C GLU A 188 -14.75 19.21 13.50
N THR A 189 -14.71 17.90 13.71
CA THR A 189 -15.86 17.03 13.46
C THR A 189 -17.03 17.40 14.35
N LYS A 190 -16.80 17.65 15.64
CA LYS A 190 -17.84 18.09 16.60
C LYS A 190 -18.53 19.38 16.14
N LYS A 191 -17.73 20.37 15.72
CA LYS A 191 -18.25 21.62 15.16
C LYS A 191 -19.08 21.39 13.90
N GLN A 192 -18.58 20.57 12.98
CA GLN A 192 -19.27 20.31 11.71
C GLN A 192 -20.55 19.50 11.90
N VAL A 193 -20.59 18.53 12.82
CA VAL A 193 -21.81 17.79 13.18
C VAL A 193 -22.89 18.74 13.67
N TYR A 194 -22.54 19.66 14.57
CA TYR A 194 -23.49 20.66 15.08
C TYR A 194 -24.05 21.56 13.96
N GLU A 195 -23.18 22.06 13.07
CA GLU A 195 -23.60 22.92 11.96
C GLU A 195 -24.42 22.18 10.89
N LEU A 196 -24.16 20.89 10.65
CA LEU A 196 -24.96 20.06 9.75
C LEU A 196 -26.33 19.74 10.34
N LYS A 197 -26.42 19.42 11.65
CA LYS A 197 -27.69 19.20 12.35
C LYS A 197 -28.61 20.43 12.26
N LYS A 198 -28.07 21.64 12.43
CA LYS A 198 -28.82 22.90 12.24
C LYS A 198 -29.40 23.05 10.82
N LYS A 199 -28.73 22.49 9.81
CA LYS A 199 -29.18 22.50 8.41
C LYS A 199 -30.20 21.40 8.10
N GLY A 200 -30.60 20.61 9.10
CA GLY A 200 -31.61 19.58 8.96
C GLY A 200 -31.16 18.38 8.13
N VAL A 201 -29.88 18.00 8.21
CA VAL A 201 -29.42 16.74 7.60
C VAL A 201 -30.05 15.54 8.32
N ASN A 202 -30.30 14.47 7.58
CA ASN A 202 -30.96 13.27 8.08
C ASN A 202 -29.99 12.16 8.49
N ALA A 203 -28.76 12.21 7.97
CA ALA A 203 -27.65 11.40 8.45
C ALA A 203 -26.32 12.15 8.22
N ILE A 204 -25.32 11.84 9.04
CA ILE A 204 -23.97 12.40 8.95
C ILE A 204 -22.94 11.31 8.65
N VAL A 205 -22.17 11.53 7.60
CA VAL A 205 -21.11 10.64 7.13
C VAL A 205 -19.78 11.38 7.27
N VAL A 206 -18.80 10.77 7.94
CA VAL A 206 -17.42 11.26 7.91
C VAL A 206 -16.64 10.45 6.89
N VAL A 207 -16.00 11.13 5.96
CA VAL A 207 -15.03 10.55 5.02
C VAL A 207 -13.66 10.96 5.57
N ALA A 208 -12.97 10.01 6.20
CA ALA A 208 -11.77 10.27 6.97
C ALA A 208 -10.58 9.52 6.39
N HIS A 209 -9.59 10.25 5.91
CA HIS A 209 -8.29 9.68 5.58
C HIS A 209 -7.48 9.48 6.86
N MET A 210 -7.94 8.53 7.68
CA MET A 210 -7.41 8.14 8.98
C MET A 210 -7.75 6.67 9.22
N GLY A 211 -6.84 5.96 9.89
CA GLY A 211 -7.08 4.60 10.35
C GLY A 211 -8.10 4.51 11.50
N ILE A 212 -8.52 3.29 11.84
CA ILE A 212 -9.37 3.08 13.02
C ILE A 212 -8.62 3.39 14.31
N GLU A 213 -7.44 2.81 14.47
CA GLU A 213 -6.56 3.03 15.62
C GLU A 213 -5.72 4.28 15.46
N ASN A 214 -5.20 4.79 16.58
CA ASN A 214 -4.24 5.87 16.58
C ASN A 214 -2.91 5.43 15.94
N GLU A 215 -2.46 6.22 14.97
CA GLU A 215 -1.20 6.01 14.29
C GLU A 215 -0.04 6.35 15.23
N ASN A 216 0.93 5.44 15.36
CA ASN A 216 2.07 5.57 16.27
C ASN A 216 1.69 5.85 17.74
N ASN A 217 0.49 5.42 18.16
CA ASN A 217 -0.08 5.70 19.47
C ASN A 217 -0.25 7.22 19.77
N ILE A 218 -0.31 8.06 18.74
CA ILE A 218 -0.53 9.50 18.89
C ILE A 218 -2.05 9.74 18.99
N PRO A 219 -2.58 10.32 20.09
CA PRO A 219 -4.01 10.60 20.22
C PRO A 219 -4.56 11.49 19.10
N ASP A 220 -5.86 11.41 18.85
CA ASP A 220 -6.58 12.23 17.84
C ASP A 220 -6.10 11.98 16.40
N THR A 221 -5.49 10.81 16.14
CA THR A 221 -5.05 10.38 14.79
C THR A 221 -5.85 9.19 14.25
N GLY A 222 -6.65 8.53 15.11
CA GLY A 222 -7.52 7.42 14.76
C GLY A 222 -9.01 7.79 14.77
N VAL A 223 -9.79 7.12 13.94
CA VAL A 223 -11.25 7.24 13.88
C VAL A 223 -11.92 6.80 15.18
N ARG A 224 -11.32 5.87 15.94
CA ARG A 224 -11.86 5.46 17.24
C ARG A 224 -11.95 6.63 18.23
N ASP A 225 -10.97 7.53 18.22
CA ASP A 225 -10.98 8.73 19.06
C ASP A 225 -12.12 9.69 18.67
N LEU A 226 -12.40 9.83 17.35
CA LEU A 226 -13.56 10.58 16.85
C LEU A 226 -14.87 10.01 17.38
N VAL A 227 -15.06 8.69 17.23
CA VAL A 227 -16.30 8.01 17.61
C VAL A 227 -16.53 8.01 19.13
N ASN A 228 -15.46 8.02 19.93
CA ASN A 228 -15.56 8.14 21.37
C ASN A 228 -15.88 9.56 21.85
N SER A 229 -15.60 10.58 21.04
CA SER A 229 -15.64 11.99 21.47
C SER A 229 -16.74 12.82 20.80
N VAL A 230 -17.37 12.31 19.73
CA VAL A 230 -18.29 13.07 18.90
C VAL A 230 -19.62 12.34 18.67
N ASP A 231 -20.68 12.87 19.29
CA ASP A 231 -22.04 12.34 19.12
C ASP A 231 -22.71 12.78 17.81
N GLY A 232 -23.43 11.85 17.18
CA GLY A 232 -24.28 12.13 16.02
C GLY A 232 -23.63 11.89 14.66
N ILE A 233 -22.53 11.15 14.63
CA ILE A 233 -22.01 10.55 13.41
C ILE A 233 -22.78 9.25 13.15
N ASP A 234 -23.24 9.02 11.91
CA ASP A 234 -23.91 7.78 11.56
C ASP A 234 -22.95 6.76 10.94
N VAL A 235 -22.07 7.24 10.05
CA VAL A 235 -21.17 6.41 9.27
C VAL A 235 -19.79 7.06 9.17
N ILE A 236 -18.74 6.24 9.20
CA ILE A 236 -17.39 6.65 8.82
C ILE A 236 -16.88 5.74 7.70
N ILE A 237 -16.42 6.35 6.61
CA ILE A 237 -15.65 5.67 5.56
C ILE A 237 -14.20 6.08 5.77
N ALA A 238 -13.40 5.15 6.29
CA ALA A 238 -12.00 5.32 6.64
C ALA A 238 -11.06 5.00 5.46
N GLY A 239 -9.76 5.26 5.65
CA GLY A 239 -8.67 5.02 4.69
C GLY A 239 -7.32 4.95 5.40
N HIS A 240 -6.22 5.24 4.71
CA HIS A 240 -4.84 5.39 5.24
C HIS A 240 -4.15 4.09 5.69
N MET A 241 -4.83 3.23 6.46
CA MET A 241 -4.21 2.03 7.04
C MET A 241 -4.22 0.82 6.10
N HIS A 242 -4.84 0.95 4.93
CA HIS A 242 -4.94 -0.12 3.93
C HIS A 242 -5.62 -1.39 4.46
N LEU A 243 -6.57 -1.28 5.37
CA LEU A 243 -7.29 -2.41 5.94
C LEU A 243 -8.57 -2.70 5.17
N ASN A 244 -8.92 -3.98 5.04
CA ASN A 244 -10.21 -4.38 4.50
C ASN A 244 -11.22 -4.54 5.65
N VAL A 245 -11.86 -3.44 6.04
CA VAL A 245 -12.89 -3.45 7.09
C VAL A 245 -14.25 -3.42 6.44
N LYS A 246 -14.89 -4.60 6.35
CA LYS A 246 -16.25 -4.73 5.80
C LYS A 246 -17.29 -3.97 6.62
N LYS A 247 -17.18 -4.09 7.94
CA LYS A 247 -18.11 -3.55 8.91
C LYS A 247 -17.51 -3.62 10.30
N GLU A 248 -17.47 -2.47 10.97
CA GLU A 248 -17.26 -2.36 12.41
C GLU A 248 -18.29 -1.39 12.99
N ILE A 249 -18.73 -1.62 14.23
CA ILE A 249 -19.62 -0.70 14.93
C ILE A 249 -18.99 -0.34 16.26
N ILE A 250 -18.71 0.95 16.45
CA ILE A 250 -18.17 1.51 17.70
C ILE A 250 -19.15 2.59 18.15
N ASN A 251 -19.62 2.53 19.40
CA ASN A 251 -20.60 3.48 19.97
C ASN A 251 -21.80 3.79 19.04
N GLY A 252 -22.28 2.77 18.32
CA GLY A 252 -23.39 2.92 17.38
C GLY A 252 -23.05 3.58 16.04
N VAL A 253 -21.80 3.96 15.79
CA VAL A 253 -21.30 4.48 14.49
C VAL A 253 -20.85 3.32 13.62
N LEU A 254 -21.30 3.28 12.36
CA LEU A 254 -20.91 2.26 11.38
C LEU A 254 -19.59 2.66 10.69
N ILE A 255 -18.60 1.78 10.65
CA ILE A 255 -17.28 2.05 10.07
C ILE A 255 -16.96 1.02 8.99
N THR A 256 -16.41 1.49 7.86
CA THR A 256 -15.90 0.67 6.76
C THR A 256 -14.61 1.26 6.21
N GLU A 257 -13.71 0.42 5.69
CA GLU A 257 -12.44 0.83 5.06
C GLU A 257 -12.21 -0.02 3.80
N PRO A 258 -12.09 0.59 2.61
CA PRO A 258 -12.00 -0.14 1.34
C PRO A 258 -10.57 -0.58 0.97
N HIS A 259 -9.81 -1.21 1.87
CA HIS A 259 -8.45 -1.71 1.62
C HIS A 259 -7.61 -0.69 0.82
N ARG A 260 -6.83 -1.14 -0.17
CA ARG A 260 -6.03 -0.30 -1.06
C ARG A 260 -6.07 -0.76 -2.51
N TYR A 261 -5.49 0.06 -3.39
CA TYR A 261 -5.21 -0.23 -4.81
C TYR A 261 -6.45 -0.57 -5.63
N GLY A 262 -7.63 -0.17 -5.15
CA GLY A 262 -8.91 -0.46 -5.79
C GLY A 262 -9.33 -1.92 -5.70
N THR A 263 -8.70 -2.73 -4.84
CA THR A 263 -8.99 -4.17 -4.72
C THR A 263 -10.41 -4.48 -4.25
N VAL A 264 -11.00 -3.57 -3.46
CA VAL A 264 -12.40 -3.66 -3.02
C VAL A 264 -13.07 -2.29 -3.07
N LEU A 265 -14.40 -2.27 -3.15
CA LEU A 265 -15.25 -1.08 -3.00
C LEU A 265 -16.02 -1.17 -1.69
N SER A 266 -15.93 -0.17 -0.82
CA SER A 266 -16.84 -0.08 0.34
C SER A 266 -18.26 0.23 -0.17
N GLU A 267 -19.24 -0.50 0.32
CA GLU A 267 -20.66 -0.27 0.07
C GLU A 267 -21.37 -0.09 1.40
N VAL A 268 -21.91 1.11 1.63
CA VAL A 268 -22.76 1.42 2.77
C VAL A 268 -24.20 1.56 2.28
N ASP A 269 -25.10 0.79 2.89
CA ASP A 269 -26.54 0.85 2.67
C ASP A 269 -27.21 1.61 3.82
N LEU A 270 -27.88 2.71 3.49
CA LEU A 270 -28.72 3.47 4.41
C LEU A 270 -30.17 3.40 3.98
N LYS A 271 -31.06 3.03 4.90
CA LYS A 271 -32.50 2.92 4.66
C LYS A 271 -33.24 3.96 5.47
N PHE A 272 -34.08 4.74 4.81
CA PHE A 272 -34.86 5.82 5.41
C PHE A 272 -36.36 5.60 5.22
N SER A 273 -37.14 6.04 6.20
CA SER A 273 -38.57 6.30 6.09
C SER A 273 -38.76 7.79 5.84
N VAL A 274 -39.43 8.14 4.74
CA VAL A 274 -39.69 9.52 4.34
C VAL A 274 -41.20 9.74 4.27
N ASN A 275 -41.70 10.69 5.06
CA ASN A 275 -43.07 11.19 4.95
C ASN A 275 -43.08 12.73 4.96
N GLU A 276 -44.26 13.35 4.83
CA GLU A 276 -44.39 14.81 4.75
C GLU A 276 -43.86 15.57 6.00
N LYS A 277 -43.74 14.89 7.15
CA LYS A 277 -43.34 15.51 8.42
C LYS A 277 -41.91 15.19 8.82
N GLU A 278 -41.42 14.00 8.49
CA GLU A 278 -40.13 13.51 8.97
C GLU A 278 -39.40 12.62 7.96
N VAL A 279 -38.07 12.68 8.04
CA VAL A 279 -37.15 11.72 7.41
C VAL A 279 -36.39 11.03 8.54
N LYS A 280 -36.55 9.72 8.65
CA LYS A 280 -35.97 8.91 9.73
C LYS A 280 -35.05 7.84 9.16
N LEU A 281 -33.80 7.80 9.63
CA LEU A 281 -32.89 6.68 9.38
C LEU A 281 -33.42 5.43 10.12
N LEU A 282 -33.71 4.37 9.37
CA LEU A 282 -34.24 3.12 9.89
C LEU A 282 -33.14 2.07 10.11
N ASP A 283 -32.19 1.99 9.18
CA ASP A 283 -31.16 0.97 9.19
C ASP A 283 -29.89 1.45 8.48
N LYS A 284 -28.74 0.94 8.93
CA LYS A 284 -27.43 1.15 8.31
C LYS A 284 -26.61 -0.13 8.32
N ASN A 285 -26.04 -0.47 7.17
CA ASN A 285 -25.17 -1.63 7.03
C ASN A 285 -24.02 -1.34 6.06
N SER A 286 -22.95 -2.12 6.15
CA SER A 286 -21.84 -2.02 5.20
C SER A 286 -21.24 -3.38 4.86
N THR A 287 -20.58 -3.42 3.70
CA THR A 287 -19.70 -4.50 3.27
C THR A 287 -18.60 -3.94 2.37
N THR A 288 -17.61 -4.76 2.01
CA THR A 288 -16.72 -4.49 0.89
C THR A 288 -16.95 -5.50 -0.24
N ILE A 289 -16.88 -5.01 -1.49
CA ILE A 289 -17.10 -5.81 -2.70
C ILE A 289 -15.76 -5.94 -3.44
N PRO A 290 -15.18 -7.15 -3.56
CA PRO A 290 -13.97 -7.38 -4.36
C PRO A 290 -14.18 -7.04 -5.84
N VAL A 291 -13.19 -6.40 -6.47
CA VAL A 291 -13.29 -6.00 -7.89
C VAL A 291 -12.52 -6.89 -8.84
N ASN A 292 -11.68 -7.80 -8.34
CA ASN A 292 -10.73 -8.56 -9.15
C ASN A 292 -11.34 -9.39 -10.30
N LYS A 293 -12.66 -9.67 -10.24
CA LYS A 293 -13.42 -10.37 -11.28
C LYS A 293 -14.12 -9.43 -12.27
N LYS A 294 -13.98 -8.11 -12.12
CA LYS A 294 -14.59 -7.12 -13.01
C LYS A 294 -13.67 -6.84 -14.18
N GLU A 295 -14.26 -6.77 -15.37
CA GLU A 295 -13.56 -6.26 -16.53
C GLU A 295 -13.35 -4.74 -16.41
N PRO A 296 -12.22 -4.22 -16.89
CA PRO A 296 -11.93 -2.80 -16.84
C PRO A 296 -12.89 -2.00 -17.74
N ASP A 297 -13.38 -0.88 -17.24
CA ASP A 297 -14.20 0.06 -18.00
C ASP A 297 -13.42 0.65 -19.18
N ILE A 298 -13.87 0.34 -20.40
CA ILE A 298 -13.17 0.71 -21.64
C ILE A 298 -12.99 2.21 -21.81
N GLU A 299 -13.90 3.03 -21.27
CA GLU A 299 -13.77 4.48 -21.38
C GLU A 299 -12.72 5.03 -20.41
N VAL A 300 -12.58 4.43 -19.22
CA VAL A 300 -11.47 4.76 -18.31
C VAL A 300 -10.14 4.36 -18.94
N VAL A 301 -10.07 3.18 -19.56
CA VAL A 301 -8.89 2.72 -20.31
C VAL A 301 -8.53 3.71 -21.42
N LYS A 302 -9.51 4.18 -22.22
CA LYS A 302 -9.28 5.18 -23.27
C LYS A 302 -8.78 6.51 -22.71
N ILE A 303 -9.38 7.02 -21.65
CA ILE A 303 -8.96 8.26 -20.98
C ILE A 303 -7.51 8.15 -20.51
N TYR A 304 -7.13 6.98 -19.99
CA TYR A 304 -5.82 6.76 -19.40
C TYR A 304 -4.74 6.33 -20.40
N LYS A 305 -5.11 5.91 -21.62
CA LYS A 305 -4.20 5.35 -22.62
C LYS A 305 -2.91 6.16 -22.84
N PRO A 306 -2.94 7.50 -23.02
CA PRO A 306 -1.71 8.26 -23.27
C PRO A 306 -0.73 8.21 -22.09
N TYR A 307 -1.24 8.10 -20.87
CA TYR A 307 -0.43 7.96 -19.65
C TYR A 307 0.11 6.55 -19.53
N HIS A 308 -0.73 5.54 -19.77
CA HIS A 308 -0.33 4.14 -19.81
C HIS A 308 0.83 3.93 -20.78
N ASP A 309 0.71 4.39 -22.03
CA ASP A 309 1.75 4.24 -23.04
C ASP A 309 3.09 4.86 -22.58
N ARG A 310 3.06 6.07 -22.00
CA ARG A 310 4.27 6.73 -21.48
C ARG A 310 4.87 6.00 -20.28
N LEU A 311 4.04 5.44 -19.39
CA LEU A 311 4.55 4.65 -18.27
C LEU A 311 5.17 3.33 -18.75
N LEU A 312 4.63 2.71 -19.80
CA LEU A 312 5.23 1.54 -20.45
C LEU A 312 6.59 1.88 -21.08
N GLU A 313 6.72 3.03 -21.73
CA GLU A 313 7.99 3.51 -22.28
C GLU A 313 9.06 3.65 -21.17
N ILE A 314 8.69 4.23 -20.02
CA ILE A 314 9.59 4.41 -18.87
C ILE A 314 9.98 3.06 -18.26
N ALA A 315 9.02 2.15 -18.09
CA ALA A 315 9.30 0.80 -17.59
C ALA A 315 10.23 0.02 -18.54
N ASN A 316 10.10 0.24 -19.84
CA ASN A 316 10.90 -0.43 -20.87
C ASN A 316 12.16 0.34 -21.27
N GLU A 317 12.51 1.44 -20.58
CA GLU A 317 13.74 2.17 -20.82
C GLU A 317 14.95 1.24 -20.62
N LYS A 318 15.80 1.16 -21.65
CA LYS A 318 17.05 0.41 -21.59
C LYS A 318 18.03 1.11 -20.66
N ILE A 319 18.44 0.42 -19.59
CA ILE A 319 19.41 0.94 -18.62
C ILE A 319 20.81 0.34 -18.82
N GLY A 320 20.93 -0.77 -19.57
CA GLY A 320 22.21 -1.37 -19.90
C GLY A 320 22.06 -2.67 -20.66
N GLU A 321 23.10 -3.52 -20.61
CA GLU A 321 23.14 -4.85 -21.22
C GLU A 321 23.91 -5.84 -20.33
N THR A 322 23.55 -7.12 -20.42
CA THR A 322 24.33 -8.23 -19.86
C THR A 322 24.86 -9.18 -20.94
N ASP A 323 26.08 -9.67 -20.77
CA ASP A 323 26.74 -10.58 -21.72
C ASP A 323 26.26 -12.04 -21.64
N ASN A 324 25.64 -12.43 -20.52
CA ASN A 324 25.25 -13.81 -20.22
C ASN A 324 23.83 -13.89 -19.65
N ASP A 325 23.20 -15.05 -19.79
CA ASP A 325 21.97 -15.34 -19.06
C ASP A 325 22.27 -15.40 -17.57
N MET A 326 21.64 -14.53 -16.79
CA MET A 326 22.00 -14.32 -15.39
C MET A 326 21.34 -15.33 -14.45
N VAL A 327 20.29 -16.03 -14.90
CA VAL A 327 19.62 -17.08 -14.12
C VAL A 327 19.32 -18.28 -15.00
N PRO A 328 20.07 -19.39 -14.85
CA PRO A 328 19.74 -20.64 -15.53
C PRO A 328 18.34 -21.10 -15.11
N GLN A 329 17.44 -21.28 -16.08
CA GLN A 329 16.09 -21.77 -15.80
C GLN A 329 16.10 -23.28 -15.54
N GLY A 330 15.37 -23.72 -14.52
CA GLY A 330 15.27 -25.13 -14.15
C GLY A 330 15.22 -25.34 -12.65
N LYS A 331 15.37 -26.60 -12.25
CA LYS A 331 15.35 -27.02 -10.85
C LYS A 331 16.55 -27.91 -10.55
N ASN A 332 17.11 -27.74 -9.36
CA ASN A 332 18.05 -28.66 -8.73
C ASN A 332 17.28 -29.47 -7.68
N HIS A 333 17.06 -30.77 -7.92
CA HIS A 333 16.32 -31.65 -7.02
C HIS A 333 15.00 -31.02 -6.51
N GLY A 334 14.18 -30.50 -7.43
CA GLY A 334 12.86 -29.94 -7.10
C GLY A 334 12.83 -28.47 -6.69
N VAL A 335 13.97 -27.87 -6.32
CA VAL A 335 14.12 -26.45 -5.93
C VAL A 335 14.62 -25.63 -7.11
N SER A 336 14.11 -24.41 -7.30
CA SER A 336 14.60 -23.52 -8.38
C SER A 336 16.11 -23.28 -8.30
N ILE A 337 16.76 -23.11 -9.46
CA ILE A 337 18.19 -22.77 -9.50
C ILE A 337 18.50 -21.50 -8.70
N SER A 338 17.66 -20.47 -8.80
CA SER A 338 17.81 -19.21 -8.06
C SER A 338 17.80 -19.35 -6.53
N PHE A 339 17.29 -20.47 -6.03
CA PHE A 339 17.18 -20.79 -4.60
C PHE A 339 18.13 -21.91 -4.16
N SER A 340 18.84 -22.54 -5.10
CA SER A 340 19.68 -23.72 -4.80
C SER A 340 21.17 -23.50 -5.03
N ARG A 341 21.56 -22.43 -5.73
CA ARG A 341 22.96 -22.05 -5.93
C ARG A 341 23.09 -20.60 -6.36
N ASP A 342 24.33 -20.13 -6.34
CA ASP A 342 24.67 -18.83 -6.88
C ASP A 342 24.37 -18.75 -8.39
N THR A 343 23.98 -17.55 -8.82
CA THR A 343 23.59 -17.22 -10.19
C THR A 343 24.19 -15.87 -10.56
N GLY A 344 24.20 -15.52 -11.85
CA GLY A 344 24.59 -14.18 -12.29
C GLY A 344 23.75 -13.07 -11.66
N MET A 345 22.45 -13.31 -11.41
CA MET A 345 21.58 -12.33 -10.77
C MET A 345 21.91 -12.14 -9.29
N SER A 346 22.13 -13.23 -8.53
CA SER A 346 22.48 -13.11 -7.11
C SER A 346 23.85 -12.49 -6.91
N SER A 347 24.79 -12.82 -7.78
CA SER A 347 26.13 -12.24 -7.84
C SER A 347 26.08 -10.74 -8.21
N PHE A 348 25.25 -10.35 -9.18
CA PHE A 348 25.06 -8.93 -9.52
C PHE A 348 24.49 -8.12 -8.35
N ILE A 349 23.43 -8.60 -7.69
CA ILE A 349 22.85 -7.94 -6.51
C ILE A 349 23.89 -7.85 -5.38
N THR A 350 24.72 -8.88 -5.21
CA THR A 350 25.84 -8.89 -4.27
C THR A 350 26.85 -7.79 -4.59
N ASP A 351 27.30 -7.69 -5.85
CA ASP A 351 28.29 -6.69 -6.28
C ASP A 351 27.80 -5.27 -6.08
N VAL A 352 26.51 -5.01 -6.38
CA VAL A 352 25.86 -3.73 -6.15
C VAL A 352 25.88 -3.38 -4.67
N GLN A 353 25.36 -4.27 -3.81
CA GLN A 353 25.28 -3.98 -2.38
C GLN A 353 26.67 -3.79 -1.75
N LEU A 354 27.65 -4.64 -2.06
CA LEU A 354 29.02 -4.49 -1.57
C LEU A 354 29.66 -3.18 -2.07
N HIS A 355 29.41 -2.79 -3.32
CA HIS A 355 29.96 -1.57 -3.89
C HIS A 355 29.54 -0.32 -3.11
N TYR A 356 28.25 -0.14 -2.83
CA TYR A 356 27.78 1.07 -2.12
C TYR A 356 28.01 1.00 -0.62
N SER A 357 27.77 -0.16 0.00
CA SER A 357 27.79 -0.30 1.46
C SER A 357 29.19 -0.45 2.06
N LYS A 358 30.17 -0.93 1.27
CA LYS A 358 31.50 -1.34 1.75
C LYS A 358 31.45 -2.37 2.88
N ALA A 359 30.39 -3.16 2.94
CA ALA A 359 30.24 -4.27 3.87
C ALA A 359 31.20 -5.42 3.53
N ASP A 360 31.52 -6.27 4.52
CA ASP A 360 32.26 -7.51 4.31
C ASP A 360 31.35 -8.60 3.73
N VAL A 361 30.09 -8.62 4.18
CA VAL A 361 29.05 -9.59 3.78
C VAL A 361 27.77 -8.83 3.51
N VAL A 362 27.01 -9.24 2.50
CA VAL A 362 25.67 -8.70 2.23
C VAL A 362 24.63 -9.81 2.20
N ALA A 363 23.39 -9.51 2.57
CA ALA A 363 22.28 -10.47 2.53
C ALA A 363 21.02 -9.84 1.93
N PHE A 364 20.37 -10.59 1.05
CA PHE A 364 19.12 -10.18 0.41
C PHE A 364 18.25 -11.40 0.08
N SER A 365 16.98 -11.17 -0.18
CA SER A 365 16.03 -12.22 -0.59
C SER A 365 15.45 -11.89 -1.96
N TYR A 366 15.14 -12.92 -2.73
CA TYR A 366 14.19 -12.79 -3.82
C TYR A 366 12.76 -12.89 -3.28
N ASN A 367 11.83 -12.15 -3.88
CA ASN A 367 10.41 -12.26 -3.53
C ASN A 367 9.78 -13.59 -3.93
N TYR A 368 10.39 -14.29 -4.89
CA TYR A 368 9.89 -15.53 -5.49
C TYR A 368 11.01 -16.23 -6.29
N GLU A 369 10.72 -17.41 -6.82
CA GLU A 369 11.72 -18.25 -7.48
C GLU A 369 11.89 -18.02 -8.99
N ASN A 370 10.89 -17.43 -9.66
CA ASN A 370 10.87 -17.21 -11.12
C ASN A 370 11.71 -15.99 -11.56
N VAL A 371 12.83 -15.78 -10.88
CA VAL A 371 13.87 -14.79 -11.22
C VAL A 371 14.44 -15.14 -12.60
N ARG A 372 14.59 -14.13 -13.46
CA ARG A 372 15.11 -14.30 -14.82
C ARG A 372 15.69 -12.99 -15.34
N LEU A 373 16.81 -13.08 -16.03
CA LEU A 373 17.32 -12.00 -16.86
C LEU A 373 18.21 -12.63 -17.92
N ASP A 374 17.71 -12.62 -19.15
CA ASP A 374 18.38 -13.21 -20.29
C ASP A 374 19.50 -12.29 -20.78
N LYS A 375 20.43 -12.87 -21.54
CA LYS A 375 21.46 -12.12 -22.24
C LYS A 375 20.87 -10.99 -23.09
N GLY A 376 21.53 -9.84 -23.07
CA GLY A 376 21.22 -8.70 -23.93
C GLY A 376 20.69 -7.50 -23.14
N PRO A 377 19.75 -6.71 -23.70
CA PRO A 377 19.28 -5.48 -23.08
C PRO A 377 18.65 -5.68 -21.71
N ILE A 378 19.09 -4.87 -20.74
CA ILE A 378 18.46 -4.74 -19.43
C ILE A 378 17.60 -3.48 -19.44
N ARG A 379 16.32 -3.63 -19.11
CA ARG A 379 15.37 -2.54 -18.96
C ARG A 379 15.07 -2.29 -17.49
N ARG A 380 14.55 -1.10 -17.18
CA ARG A 380 14.16 -0.73 -15.81
C ARG A 380 13.23 -1.75 -15.17
N LYS A 381 12.23 -2.24 -15.91
CA LYS A 381 11.31 -3.28 -15.45
C LYS A 381 11.98 -4.59 -15.06
N ASP A 382 13.11 -4.93 -15.68
CA ASP A 382 13.80 -6.19 -15.41
C ASP A 382 14.45 -6.15 -14.02
N ILE A 383 14.91 -4.97 -13.58
CA ILE A 383 15.40 -4.76 -12.22
C ILE A 383 14.27 -4.96 -11.20
N VAL A 384 13.12 -4.34 -11.43
CA VAL A 384 11.96 -4.45 -10.52
C VAL A 384 11.41 -5.86 -10.52
N PHE A 385 11.33 -6.51 -11.68
CA PHE A 385 10.86 -7.88 -11.81
C PHE A 385 11.70 -8.83 -10.94
N ASN A 386 13.03 -8.67 -10.92
CA ASN A 386 13.91 -9.55 -10.17
C ASN A 386 14.06 -9.18 -8.69
N TYR A 387 13.82 -7.93 -8.31
CA TYR A 387 13.81 -7.48 -6.92
C TYR A 387 12.63 -6.54 -6.65
N ARG A 388 11.53 -7.04 -6.06
CA ARG A 388 10.25 -6.30 -5.99
C ARG A 388 10.06 -5.43 -4.76
N TYR A 389 11.01 -5.45 -3.82
CA TYR A 389 10.94 -4.61 -2.63
C TYR A 389 11.34 -3.17 -2.98
N SER A 390 10.36 -2.35 -3.41
CA SER A 390 10.57 -0.96 -3.83
C SER A 390 11.20 -0.07 -2.75
N GLY A 391 10.87 -0.32 -1.48
CA GLY A 391 11.45 0.37 -0.34
C GLY A 391 12.72 -0.28 0.24
N GLY A 392 13.25 -1.33 -0.40
CA GLY A 392 14.37 -2.10 0.16
C GLY A 392 15.67 -1.31 0.17
N ASP A 393 16.22 -1.03 1.35
CA ASP A 393 17.53 -0.41 1.56
C ASP A 393 18.61 -1.45 1.86
N VAL A 394 19.87 -0.99 1.91
CA VAL A 394 20.98 -1.68 2.57
C VAL A 394 21.38 -0.90 3.81
N SER A 395 21.26 -1.56 4.96
CA SER A 395 21.74 -1.11 6.27
C SER A 395 22.85 -2.05 6.74
N VAL A 396 23.98 -1.49 7.17
CA VAL A 396 25.18 -2.22 7.58
C VAL A 396 25.25 -2.28 9.10
N TYR A 397 25.35 -3.48 9.64
CA TYR A 397 25.44 -3.73 11.08
C TYR A 397 26.77 -4.39 11.44
N GLU A 398 27.29 -4.13 12.64
CA GLU A 398 28.50 -4.78 13.14
C GLU A 398 28.15 -6.11 13.80
N MET A 399 28.36 -7.22 13.08
CA MET A 399 28.08 -8.57 13.57
C MET A 399 29.36 -9.33 13.91
N THR A 400 29.27 -10.28 14.84
CA THR A 400 30.29 -11.31 15.03
C THR A 400 30.09 -12.46 14.03
N GLY A 401 31.13 -13.26 13.79
CA GLY A 401 31.01 -14.46 12.95
C GLY A 401 29.95 -15.45 13.46
N SER A 402 29.76 -15.56 14.78
CA SER A 402 28.66 -16.34 15.37
C SER A 402 27.28 -15.79 15.03
N GLN A 403 27.12 -14.46 15.04
CA GLN A 403 25.85 -13.81 14.69
C GLN A 403 25.54 -13.98 13.20
N LEU A 404 26.55 -13.81 12.33
CA LEU A 404 26.41 -14.09 10.91
C LEU A 404 26.02 -15.56 10.69
N LYS A 405 26.73 -16.52 11.30
CA LYS A 405 26.38 -17.95 11.16
C LYS A 405 24.96 -18.23 11.64
N ALA A 406 24.54 -17.71 12.80
CA ALA A 406 23.17 -17.89 13.30
C ALA A 406 22.11 -17.38 12.31
N TYR A 407 22.34 -16.23 11.68
CA TYR A 407 21.47 -15.71 10.63
C TYR A 407 21.46 -16.59 9.37
N MET A 408 22.63 -17.02 8.90
CA MET A 408 22.74 -17.94 7.75
C MET A 408 22.06 -19.29 8.01
N GLU A 409 22.18 -19.84 9.22
CA GLU A 409 21.51 -21.07 9.62
C GLU A 409 19.98 -20.91 9.66
N TRP A 410 19.50 -19.79 10.21
CA TRP A 410 18.08 -19.45 10.16
C TRP A 410 17.59 -19.32 8.71
N SER A 411 18.37 -18.73 7.80
CA SER A 411 18.03 -18.68 6.38
C SER A 411 17.97 -20.08 5.77
N ALA A 412 19.00 -20.90 5.99
CA ALA A 412 19.11 -22.27 5.47
C ALA A 412 17.99 -23.20 5.96
N ASP A 413 17.43 -22.94 7.14
CA ASP A 413 16.24 -23.62 7.65
C ASP A 413 14.95 -23.32 6.88
N TYR A 414 15.03 -22.57 5.78
CA TYR A 414 13.97 -22.51 4.78
C TYR A 414 13.79 -23.85 4.05
N PHE A 415 14.83 -24.69 4.04
CA PHE A 415 14.79 -26.05 3.52
C PHE A 415 14.80 -27.06 4.65
N ASP A 416 14.08 -28.17 4.50
CA ASP A 416 14.06 -29.24 5.49
C ASP A 416 15.31 -30.14 5.36
N THR A 417 15.67 -30.80 6.47
CA THR A 417 16.71 -31.84 6.46
C THR A 417 16.25 -33.03 5.60
N ILE A 418 17.18 -33.59 4.84
CA ILE A 418 16.96 -34.76 3.97
C ILE A 418 16.61 -35.99 4.82
N GLN A 419 15.66 -36.76 4.33
CA GLN A 419 15.23 -38.05 4.88
C GLN A 419 15.62 -39.18 3.92
N LYS A 420 15.71 -40.39 4.47
CA LYS A 420 16.03 -41.58 3.67
C LYS A 420 14.96 -41.78 2.59
N GLY A 421 15.40 -41.82 1.33
CA GLY A 421 14.54 -42.02 0.16
C GLY A 421 14.12 -40.73 -0.55
N ASP A 422 14.55 -39.56 -0.06
CA ASP A 422 14.34 -38.30 -0.77
C ASP A 422 15.10 -38.28 -2.10
N SER A 423 14.42 -37.84 -3.15
CA SER A 423 15.02 -37.53 -4.46
C SER A 423 14.99 -36.04 -4.77
N ASN A 424 14.27 -35.25 -3.96
CA ASN A 424 14.11 -33.80 -4.08
C ASN A 424 14.33 -33.13 -2.73
N TYR A 425 14.92 -31.95 -2.74
CA TYR A 425 14.93 -31.04 -1.59
C TYR A 425 13.50 -30.56 -1.30
N ARG A 426 13.22 -30.30 -0.03
CA ARG A 426 11.92 -29.81 0.44
C ARG A 426 12.07 -28.45 1.10
N TYR A 427 11.08 -27.60 0.88
CA TYR A 427 10.90 -26.38 1.67
C TYR A 427 10.28 -26.74 3.02
N ASN A 428 10.66 -25.98 4.04
CA ASN A 428 9.98 -26.03 5.31
C ASN A 428 8.50 -25.68 5.14
N GLU A 429 7.60 -26.55 5.59
CA GLU A 429 6.15 -26.43 5.31
C GLU A 429 5.55 -25.08 5.71
N ILE A 430 5.93 -24.54 6.87
CA ILE A 430 5.39 -23.26 7.37
C ILE A 430 5.99 -22.09 6.58
N ARG A 431 7.31 -22.07 6.40
CA ARG A 431 8.00 -20.95 5.75
C ARG A 431 7.82 -20.94 4.23
N GLY A 432 7.75 -22.11 3.60
CA GLY A 432 7.51 -22.28 2.17
C GLY A 432 6.11 -21.85 1.76
N ASN A 433 5.11 -22.03 2.63
CA ASN A 433 3.72 -21.58 2.41
C ASN A 433 3.46 -20.13 2.89
N SER A 434 4.46 -19.46 3.47
CA SER A 434 4.36 -18.06 3.85
C SER A 434 4.25 -17.17 2.61
N LYS A 435 3.42 -16.12 2.71
CA LYS A 435 3.38 -15.05 1.69
C LYS A 435 4.74 -14.38 1.48
N TYR A 436 5.57 -14.34 2.52
CA TYR A 436 6.90 -13.73 2.48
C TYR A 436 7.97 -14.80 2.44
N VAL A 437 8.82 -14.74 1.42
CA VAL A 437 10.04 -15.54 1.35
C VAL A 437 10.98 -15.13 2.49
N THR A 438 11.49 -16.14 3.17
CA THR A 438 12.41 -15.98 4.31
C THR A 438 13.75 -16.68 4.05
N PHE A 439 14.06 -16.99 2.79
CA PHE A 439 15.36 -17.45 2.36
C PHE A 439 16.17 -16.26 1.87
N ASP A 440 17.23 -15.93 2.60
CA ASP A 440 18.18 -14.89 2.24
C ASP A 440 19.47 -15.53 1.70
N ILE A 441 19.99 -14.93 0.63
CA ILE A 441 21.25 -15.29 -0.05
C ILE A 441 22.35 -14.38 0.48
N PHE A 442 23.54 -14.93 0.70
CA PHE A 442 24.67 -14.22 1.29
C PHE A 442 25.80 -14.00 0.29
N GLY A 443 26.12 -12.74 0.05
CA GLY A 443 27.24 -12.30 -0.78
C GLY A 443 28.45 -11.88 0.04
N GLY A 444 29.65 -11.87 -0.53
CA GLY A 444 30.90 -11.58 0.19
C GLY A 444 31.48 -12.77 0.96
N VAL A 445 30.80 -13.93 0.91
CA VAL A 445 31.22 -15.21 1.50
C VAL A 445 31.16 -16.34 0.49
N LYS A 446 31.86 -17.44 0.79
CA LYS A 446 31.72 -18.76 0.19
C LYS A 446 31.18 -19.72 1.25
N TYR A 447 30.19 -20.54 0.91
CA TYR A 447 29.57 -21.49 1.83
C TYR A 447 28.80 -22.57 1.09
N LYS A 448 28.44 -23.65 1.79
CA LYS A 448 27.45 -24.62 1.30
C LYS A 448 26.33 -24.78 2.32
N ILE A 449 25.15 -25.11 1.82
CA ILE A 449 24.00 -25.51 2.63
C ILE A 449 23.88 -27.03 2.54
N ASP A 450 24.36 -27.74 3.56
CA ASP A 450 24.29 -29.21 3.63
C ASP A 450 23.02 -29.67 4.31
N LEU A 451 22.04 -30.10 3.50
CA LEU A 451 20.74 -30.52 4.00
C LEU A 451 20.73 -31.92 4.63
N ARG A 452 21.87 -32.61 4.68
CA ARG A 452 22.02 -33.83 5.52
C ARG A 452 22.12 -33.46 6.99
N ASN A 453 22.55 -32.24 7.30
CA ASN A 453 22.67 -31.77 8.67
C ASN A 453 21.32 -31.33 9.23
N LYS A 454 21.22 -31.41 10.55
CA LYS A 454 20.04 -31.01 11.29
C LYS A 454 19.81 -29.49 11.21
N LYS A 455 18.58 -29.09 11.48
CA LYS A 455 18.18 -27.69 11.68
C LYS A 455 19.20 -26.94 12.56
N GLY A 456 19.65 -25.78 12.10
CA GLY A 456 20.62 -24.93 12.79
C GLY A 456 22.11 -25.30 12.61
N ASP A 457 22.44 -26.30 11.78
CA ASP A 457 23.83 -26.72 11.52
C ASP A 457 24.09 -27.09 10.05
N LYS A 458 23.38 -26.43 9.12
CA LYS A 458 23.43 -26.68 7.68
C LYS A 458 24.54 -25.89 6.98
N ILE A 459 25.00 -24.78 7.55
CA ILE A 459 26.04 -23.95 6.93
C ILE A 459 27.41 -24.56 7.19
N VAL A 460 28.04 -25.02 6.11
CA VAL A 460 29.39 -25.62 6.12
C VAL A 460 30.31 -24.86 5.16
N GLU A 461 31.62 -25.05 5.34
CA GLU A 461 32.66 -24.43 4.50
C GLU A 461 32.56 -22.89 4.43
N LEU A 462 32.17 -22.24 5.54
CA LEU A 462 31.97 -20.78 5.58
C LEU A 462 33.30 -20.01 5.63
N GLU A 463 33.58 -19.30 4.54
CA GLU A 463 34.76 -18.46 4.36
C GLU A 463 34.35 -17.10 3.76
N LEU A 464 35.11 -16.04 4.01
CA LEU A 464 34.98 -14.79 3.28
C LEU A 464 35.40 -15.00 1.82
N ALA A 465 34.96 -14.12 0.92
CA ALA A 465 35.30 -14.20 -0.51
C ALA A 465 36.81 -14.13 -0.80
N ASP A 466 37.61 -13.61 0.14
CA ASP A 466 39.08 -13.59 0.07
C ASP A 466 39.76 -14.85 0.64
N GLY A 467 38.99 -15.85 1.07
CA GLY A 467 39.46 -17.13 1.59
C GLY A 467 39.72 -17.15 3.10
N ARG A 468 39.52 -16.05 3.83
CA ARG A 468 39.64 -16.07 5.30
C ARG A 468 38.47 -16.83 5.92
N LYS A 469 38.77 -17.81 6.79
CA LYS A 469 37.74 -18.52 7.57
C LYS A 469 37.01 -17.57 8.53
N VAL A 470 35.69 -17.64 8.55
CA VAL A 470 34.88 -16.88 9.50
C VAL A 470 34.99 -17.53 10.88
N THR A 471 35.60 -16.83 11.84
CA THR A 471 35.70 -17.30 13.23
C THR A 471 34.56 -16.73 14.08
N PRO A 472 34.13 -17.40 15.17
CA PRO A 472 33.03 -16.95 16.03
C PRO A 472 33.11 -15.48 16.47
N ASN A 473 34.32 -15.00 16.77
CA ASN A 473 34.56 -13.66 17.32
C ASN A 473 34.98 -12.62 16.26
N MET A 474 35.10 -13.02 14.99
CA MET A 474 35.45 -12.10 13.91
C MET A 474 34.40 -11.00 13.80
N LYS A 475 34.81 -9.74 13.82
CA LYS A 475 33.94 -8.59 13.59
C LYS A 475 33.77 -8.36 12.10
N LEU A 476 32.53 -8.29 11.66
CA LEU A 476 32.12 -8.19 10.26
C LEU A 476 31.10 -7.07 10.10
N LYS A 477 31.23 -6.31 9.02
CA LYS A 477 30.20 -5.41 8.52
C LYS A 477 29.24 -6.23 7.67
N VAL A 478 28.01 -6.41 8.14
CA VAL A 478 26.99 -7.18 7.43
C VAL A 478 25.90 -6.23 6.94
N GLY A 479 25.82 -6.06 5.62
CA GLY A 479 24.79 -5.28 4.94
C GLY A 479 23.55 -6.10 4.65
N LEU A 480 22.38 -5.64 5.07
CA LEU A 480 21.10 -6.28 4.74
C LEU A 480 19.98 -5.26 4.78
N ASN A 481 18.81 -5.66 4.30
CA ASN A 481 17.64 -4.84 4.40
C ASN A 481 17.20 -4.61 5.85
N SER A 482 16.90 -3.36 6.23
CA SER A 482 16.51 -2.98 7.59
C SER A 482 15.26 -3.72 8.07
N TYR A 483 14.25 -3.88 7.21
CA TYR A 483 13.04 -4.66 7.55
C TYR A 483 13.38 -6.12 7.88
N ARG A 484 14.29 -6.76 7.13
CA ARG A 484 14.75 -8.12 7.46
C ARG A 484 15.46 -8.14 8.80
N PHE A 485 16.36 -7.18 9.06
CA PHE A 485 17.07 -7.09 10.33
C PHE A 485 16.09 -6.98 11.52
N ASP A 486 15.06 -6.14 11.42
CA ASP A 486 14.00 -6.04 12.43
C ASP A 486 13.29 -7.38 12.67
N GLN A 487 13.16 -8.23 11.64
CA GLN A 487 12.63 -9.58 11.80
C GLN A 487 13.55 -10.52 12.56
N LEU A 488 14.86 -10.35 12.41
CA LEU A 488 15.84 -11.22 13.05
C LEU A 488 15.97 -10.94 14.55
N ILE A 489 15.86 -9.68 14.97
CA ILE A 489 16.08 -9.28 16.38
C ILE A 489 14.83 -9.32 17.26
N LYS A 490 13.63 -9.32 16.65
CA LYS A 490 12.37 -9.41 17.40
C LYS A 490 12.13 -10.82 17.95
N LYS A 491 11.15 -10.93 18.85
CA LYS A 491 10.78 -12.19 19.49
C LYS A 491 10.52 -13.31 18.47
N GLY A 492 11.19 -14.44 18.63
CA GLY A 492 11.17 -15.60 17.73
C GLY A 492 12.16 -15.52 16.56
N GLY A 493 12.92 -14.43 16.43
CA GLY A 493 13.94 -14.24 15.40
C GLY A 493 15.29 -14.88 15.75
N ALA A 494 16.15 -15.08 14.76
CA ALA A 494 17.45 -15.75 14.91
C ALA A 494 18.43 -15.01 15.84
N LEU A 495 18.22 -13.70 16.00
CA LEU A 495 19.06 -12.79 16.77
C LEU A 495 18.24 -12.14 17.90
N GLU A 496 17.19 -12.83 18.38
CA GLU A 496 16.28 -12.32 19.39
C GLU A 496 17.01 -11.69 20.58
N GLY A 497 16.62 -10.46 20.92
CA GLY A 497 17.12 -9.75 22.09
C GLY A 497 18.57 -9.27 21.99
N GLN A 498 19.24 -9.48 20.85
CA GLN A 498 20.61 -9.00 20.65
C GLN A 498 20.62 -7.52 20.26
N ASN A 499 21.56 -6.77 20.83
CA ASN A 499 21.84 -5.40 20.44
C ASN A 499 23.02 -5.38 19.45
N ILE A 500 22.74 -5.15 18.17
CA ILE A 500 23.74 -5.15 17.11
C ILE A 500 23.78 -3.73 16.50
N PRO A 501 24.91 -3.01 16.60
CA PRO A 501 24.98 -1.62 16.17
C PRO A 501 24.79 -1.45 14.67
N LEU A 502 23.93 -0.49 14.28
CA LEU A 502 23.88 0.06 12.92
C LEU A 502 25.08 0.98 12.69
N ILE A 503 25.82 0.75 11.61
CA ILE A 503 27.03 1.51 11.25
C ILE A 503 26.79 2.44 10.06
N TRP A 504 25.90 2.06 9.14
CA TRP A 504 25.64 2.82 7.92
C TRP A 504 24.28 2.47 7.31
N SER A 505 23.63 3.46 6.68
CA SER A 505 22.38 3.28 5.93
C SER A 505 22.47 3.96 4.56
N SER A 506 22.10 3.21 3.53
CA SER A 506 22.00 3.69 2.14
C SER A 506 20.96 4.79 2.00
N LYS A 507 19.80 4.69 2.65
CA LYS A 507 18.77 5.72 2.58
C LYS A 507 19.14 7.02 3.30
N GLU A 508 19.87 6.93 4.40
CA GLU A 508 20.39 8.10 5.09
C GLU A 508 21.48 8.80 4.26
N THR A 509 22.35 8.02 3.62
CA THR A 509 23.50 8.56 2.88
C THR A 509 23.15 9.05 1.47
N MET A 510 22.27 8.32 0.77
CA MET A 510 21.96 8.54 -0.65
C MET A 510 20.57 9.16 -0.85
N GLY A 511 19.74 9.20 0.19
CA GLY A 511 18.34 9.63 0.15
C GLY A 511 17.36 8.47 0.01
N GLN A 512 16.09 8.71 0.34
CA GLN A 512 15.05 7.69 0.45
C GLN A 512 14.78 6.93 -0.85
N GLU A 513 14.94 7.58 -2.00
CA GLU A 513 14.72 6.99 -3.32
C GLU A 513 16.00 6.35 -3.88
N LYS A 514 17.09 7.11 -3.99
CA LYS A 514 18.35 6.63 -4.57
C LYS A 514 19.03 5.55 -3.73
N GLY A 515 18.81 5.54 -2.41
CA GLY A 515 19.34 4.52 -1.50
C GLY A 515 18.59 3.18 -1.54
N THR A 516 17.60 3.01 -2.41
CA THR A 516 16.95 1.71 -2.58
C THR A 516 17.80 0.76 -3.42
N ILE A 517 17.73 -0.54 -3.15
CA ILE A 517 18.49 -1.58 -3.88
C ILE A 517 18.15 -1.56 -5.38
N GLN A 518 16.89 -1.31 -5.75
CA GLN A 518 16.49 -1.14 -7.15
C GLN A 518 17.24 0.00 -7.84
N ASN A 519 17.26 1.18 -7.23
CA ASN A 519 17.94 2.35 -7.81
C ASN A 519 19.46 2.20 -7.76
N MET A 520 20.02 1.57 -6.74
CA MET A 520 21.45 1.21 -6.71
C MET A 520 21.82 0.23 -7.82
N MET A 521 20.97 -0.75 -8.16
CA MET A 521 21.22 -1.64 -9.31
C MET A 521 21.24 -0.87 -10.63
N ILE A 522 20.29 0.06 -10.83
CA ILE A 522 20.23 0.92 -12.03
C ILE A 522 21.47 1.81 -12.12
N ASP A 523 21.78 2.52 -11.03
CA ASP A 523 22.94 3.41 -10.93
C ASP A 523 24.26 2.64 -11.17
N TYR A 524 24.38 1.44 -10.61
CA TYR A 524 25.56 0.62 -10.79
C TYR A 524 25.75 0.20 -12.25
N ILE A 525 24.68 -0.21 -12.93
CA ILE A 525 24.74 -0.54 -14.36
C ILE A 525 25.19 0.68 -15.15
N GLN A 526 24.50 1.83 -14.98
CA GLN A 526 24.70 3.01 -15.82
C GLN A 526 26.02 3.73 -15.52
N ASN A 527 26.31 3.97 -14.25
CA ASN A 527 27.35 4.91 -13.81
C ASN A 527 28.61 4.22 -13.28
N VAL A 528 28.50 2.97 -12.78
CA VAL A 528 29.68 2.21 -12.30
C VAL A 528 30.21 1.26 -13.38
N LYS A 529 29.31 0.65 -14.16
CA LYS A 529 29.64 -0.34 -15.19
C LYS A 529 29.51 0.18 -16.61
N ASN A 530 29.23 1.48 -16.79
CA ASN A 530 29.12 2.14 -18.10
C ASN A 530 28.14 1.42 -19.05
N GLY A 531 27.03 0.96 -18.50
CA GLY A 531 25.93 0.31 -19.23
C GLY A 531 26.13 -1.18 -19.54
N LYS A 532 27.22 -1.81 -19.10
CA LYS A 532 27.50 -3.21 -19.47
C LYS A 532 27.98 -4.06 -18.29
N ILE A 533 27.29 -5.16 -18.02
CA ILE A 533 27.65 -6.12 -16.97
C ILE A 533 27.92 -7.51 -17.54
N GLU A 534 28.85 -8.26 -16.96
CA GLU A 534 29.17 -9.60 -17.45
C GLU A 534 28.02 -10.59 -17.17
N GLY A 535 27.36 -10.49 -16.03
CA GLY A 535 26.21 -11.35 -15.69
C GLY A 535 26.57 -12.79 -15.31
N LYS A 536 27.81 -13.05 -14.89
CA LYS A 536 28.24 -14.37 -14.42
C LYS A 536 28.06 -14.55 -12.92
N SER A 537 27.83 -15.79 -12.52
CA SER A 537 27.87 -16.17 -11.12
C SER A 537 29.29 -16.05 -10.58
N HIS A 538 29.41 -15.75 -9.29
CA HIS A 538 30.66 -15.88 -8.55
C HIS A 538 30.97 -17.33 -8.16
N ASP A 539 30.00 -18.25 -8.30
CA ASP A 539 30.08 -19.67 -7.94
C ASP A 539 30.48 -19.90 -6.47
N ARG A 540 29.91 -19.10 -5.55
CA ARG A 540 30.32 -19.11 -4.13
C ARG A 540 29.40 -19.89 -3.18
N TRP A 541 28.21 -20.30 -3.62
CA TRP A 541 27.34 -21.10 -2.77
C TRP A 541 26.43 -22.05 -3.54
N GLU A 542 26.07 -23.15 -2.88
CA GLU A 542 25.13 -24.15 -3.38
C GLU A 542 24.50 -24.95 -2.22
N ILE A 543 23.35 -25.55 -2.50
CA ILE A 543 22.72 -26.60 -1.67
C ILE A 543 23.30 -27.95 -2.09
N ILE A 544 23.70 -28.74 -1.09
CA ILE A 544 24.19 -30.10 -1.28
C ILE A 544 23.43 -31.11 -0.40
N GLY A 545 23.58 -32.39 -0.73
CA GLY A 545 23.13 -33.51 0.09
C GLY A 545 22.31 -34.56 -0.66
N LEU A 546 21.80 -34.24 -1.86
CA LEU A 546 21.17 -35.17 -2.79
C LEU A 546 22.02 -35.43 -4.03
#